data_AF-A0A3N5E745-F1
#
_entry.id   AF-A0A3N5E745-F1
#
_cell.length_a   1.000
_cell.length_b   1.000
_cell.length_c   1.000
_cell.angle_alpha   90.00
_cell.angle_beta   90.00
_cell.angle_gamma   90.00
#
_symmetry.space_group_name_H-M   'P 1'
#
loop_
_entity.id
_entity.type
_entity.pdbx_description
1 polymer ?
#
loop_
_entity_poly.entity_id
_entity_poly.type
_entity_poly.pdbx_seq_one_letter_code
_entity_poly.pdbx_strand_id
1 'polypeptide(L)'
;MPTEPESKDGVLRWLSLPEADGDARVLSMGRSRAFLRTLLPRGAESVVRGGKGKEAWGHPLEPAAQYNHEGPGRSRPPICPWRIEVADPAKGARTLFLHVLEVVDETVVEPTDVKFVAPAGLDLGDRWKIRFHADGTVGGTVGTTALSTTVKSEGQYR
;
A
#
# COMPACT_ATOMS: atom_id res chain seq x y z
N MET A 1 7.72 6.13 17.00
CA MET A 1 7.87 5.26 15.81
C MET A 1 6.50 4.76 15.39
N PRO A 2 6.15 4.83 14.10
CA PRO A 2 4.97 4.16 13.55
C PRO A 2 4.87 2.69 14.01
N THR A 3 3.65 2.21 14.25
CA THR A 3 3.41 0.81 14.66
C THR A 3 3.57 -0.14 13.48
N GLU A 4 3.94 -1.38 13.79
CA GLU A 4 3.99 -2.46 12.80
C GLU A 4 2.60 -2.70 12.20
N PRO A 5 2.48 -2.80 10.86
CA PRO A 5 1.25 -3.26 10.25
C PRO A 5 0.85 -4.65 10.73
N GLU A 6 -0.39 -4.80 11.17
CA GLU A 6 -0.94 -6.09 11.60
C GLU A 6 -1.53 -6.83 10.39
N SER A 7 -1.33 -8.14 10.32
CA SER A 7 -1.94 -9.01 9.32
C SER A 7 -3.06 -9.84 9.95
N LYS A 8 -4.26 -9.77 9.38
CA LYS A 8 -5.42 -10.58 9.79
C LYS A 8 -6.23 -10.95 8.55
N ASP A 9 -6.53 -12.23 8.38
CA ASP A 9 -7.38 -12.76 7.31
C ASP A 9 -6.97 -12.29 5.89
N GLY A 10 -5.67 -12.17 5.63
CA GLY A 10 -5.13 -11.72 4.35
C GLY A 10 -5.26 -10.21 4.08
N VAL A 11 -5.60 -9.44 5.11
CA VAL A 11 -5.62 -7.97 5.08
C VAL A 11 -4.56 -7.42 6.03
N LEU A 12 -3.76 -6.49 5.53
CA LEU A 12 -2.84 -5.71 6.35
C LEU A 12 -3.52 -4.45 6.84
N ARG A 13 -3.32 -4.08 8.11
CA ARG A 13 -3.89 -2.86 8.70
C ARG A 13 -2.88 -2.11 9.53
N TRP A 14 -2.93 -0.78 9.49
CA TRP A 14 -2.09 0.07 10.33
C TRP A 14 -2.77 1.41 10.59
N LEU A 15 -2.30 2.09 11.64
CA LEU A 15 -2.74 3.44 12.00
C LEU A 15 -1.66 4.43 11.58
N SER A 16 -2.06 5.53 10.94
CA SER A 16 -1.15 6.65 10.75
C SER A 16 -0.87 7.30 12.11
N LEU A 17 0.40 7.57 12.38
CA LEU A 17 0.87 8.20 13.60
C LEU A 17 1.68 9.44 13.24
N PRO A 18 1.03 10.55 12.84
CA PRO A 18 1.71 11.81 12.52
C PRO A 18 2.69 12.26 13.60
N GLU A 19 2.35 12.06 14.87
CA GLU A 19 3.18 12.37 16.03
C GLU A 19 4.46 11.52 16.14
N ALA A 20 4.55 10.45 15.36
CA ALA A 20 5.68 9.55 15.33
C ALA A 20 6.57 9.75 14.08
N ASP A 21 6.27 10.75 13.25
CA ASP A 21 6.95 11.00 11.98
C ASP A 21 8.19 11.89 12.15
N GLY A 22 9.18 11.38 12.89
CA GLY A 22 10.50 12.02 13.06
C GLY A 22 10.51 13.36 13.80
N ASP A 23 11.50 14.19 13.46
CA ASP A 23 11.82 15.42 14.21
C ASP A 23 11.11 16.68 13.66
N ALA A 24 10.25 16.55 12.64
CA ALA A 24 9.54 17.69 12.05
C ALA A 24 8.05 17.69 12.41
N ARG A 25 7.48 18.89 12.48
CA ARG A 25 6.03 19.05 12.54
C ARG A 25 5.44 18.70 11.17
N VAL A 26 4.76 17.55 11.11
CA VAL A 26 4.00 17.14 9.92
C VAL A 26 2.75 17.99 9.74
N LEU A 27 2.29 18.10 8.48
CA LEU A 27 1.11 18.86 8.10
C LEU A 27 -0.20 18.10 8.34
N SER A 28 -0.13 16.78 8.53
CA SER A 28 -1.30 15.96 8.85
C SER A 28 -1.78 16.22 10.29
N MET A 29 -3.10 16.42 10.44
CA MET A 29 -3.75 16.54 11.74
C MET A 29 -4.70 15.37 11.93
N GLY A 30 -4.55 14.65 13.05
CA GLY A 30 -5.33 13.46 13.36
C GLY A 30 -4.78 12.18 12.75
N ARG A 31 -5.30 11.05 13.23
CA ARG A 31 -4.91 9.71 12.79
C ARG A 31 -5.95 9.16 11.82
N SER A 32 -5.50 8.26 10.96
CA SER A 32 -6.31 7.53 9.98
C SER A 32 -5.92 6.07 10.01
N ARG A 33 -6.87 5.18 9.80
CA ARG A 33 -6.57 3.76 9.62
C ARG A 33 -6.48 3.46 8.14
N ALA A 34 -5.49 2.65 7.78
CA ALA A 34 -5.33 2.12 6.45
C ALA A 34 -5.50 0.60 6.48
N PHE A 35 -6.14 0.08 5.43
CA PHE A 35 -6.25 -1.34 5.13
C PHE A 35 -5.69 -1.61 3.74
N LEU A 36 -4.88 -2.65 3.60
CA LEU A 36 -4.35 -3.13 2.33
C LEU A 36 -4.82 -4.56 2.09
N ARG A 37 -5.56 -4.76 1.00
CA ARG A 37 -5.92 -6.10 0.50
C ARG A 37 -5.27 -6.34 -0.86
N THR A 38 -4.57 -7.46 -0.99
CA THR A 38 -4.05 -7.94 -2.27
C THR A 38 -5.01 -8.95 -2.88
N LEU A 39 -5.53 -8.65 -4.08
CA LEU A 39 -6.48 -9.48 -4.80
C LEU A 39 -5.83 -10.32 -5.89
N LEU A 40 -4.79 -9.79 -6.52
CA LEU A 40 -4.00 -10.47 -7.54
C LEU A 40 -2.49 -10.36 -7.27
N PRO A 41 -1.70 -11.38 -7.63
CA PRO A 41 -2.18 -12.72 -7.98
C PRO A 41 -2.88 -13.39 -6.79
N ARG A 42 -3.76 -14.37 -7.07
CA ARG A 42 -4.38 -15.13 -5.97
C ARG A 42 -3.28 -15.91 -5.25
N GLY A 43 -3.21 -15.76 -3.93
CA GLY A 43 -2.16 -16.39 -3.12
C GLY A 43 -0.84 -15.64 -3.10
N ALA A 44 -0.82 -14.35 -3.51
CA ALA A 44 0.33 -13.48 -3.28
C ALA A 44 0.75 -13.48 -1.80
N GLU A 45 2.05 -13.53 -1.57
CA GLU A 45 2.62 -13.48 -0.23
C GLU A 45 2.89 -12.02 0.15
N SER A 46 2.51 -11.64 1.37
CA SER A 46 2.82 -10.31 1.92
C SER A 46 3.72 -10.45 3.14
N VAL A 47 4.79 -9.67 3.17
CA VAL A 47 5.74 -9.64 4.29
C VAL A 47 5.88 -8.21 4.80
N VAL A 48 5.78 -8.04 6.12
CA VAL A 48 6.07 -6.78 6.80
C VAL A 48 7.53 -6.79 7.24
N ARG A 49 8.27 -5.73 6.91
CA ARG A 49 9.69 -5.60 7.29
C ARG A 49 9.98 -4.24 7.85
N GLY A 50 10.84 -4.20 8.86
CA GLY A 50 11.23 -2.96 9.50
C GLY A 50 11.30 -3.08 11.00
N GLY A 51 10.97 -1.99 11.67
CA GLY A 51 11.01 -1.88 13.13
C GLY A 51 12.40 -1.56 13.66
N LYS A 52 12.54 -1.66 14.98
CA LYS A 52 13.74 -1.22 15.70
C LYS A 52 15.01 -1.89 15.16
N GLY A 53 15.95 -1.10 14.66
CA GLY A 53 17.22 -1.57 14.07
C GLY A 53 17.12 -2.11 12.65
N LYS A 54 15.96 -1.99 12.00
CA LYS A 54 15.71 -2.40 10.60
C LYS A 54 14.90 -1.37 9.81
N GLU A 55 14.78 -0.15 10.30
CA GLU A 55 13.98 0.94 9.75
C GLU A 55 14.43 1.33 8.33
N ALA A 56 15.71 1.14 8.03
CA ALA A 56 16.34 1.44 6.75
C ALA A 56 16.98 0.19 6.13
N TRP A 57 16.54 -0.99 6.56
CA TRP A 57 17.21 -2.25 6.21
C TRP A 57 17.11 -2.50 4.71
N GLY A 58 18.22 -2.85 4.08
CA GLY A 58 18.27 -3.14 2.66
C GLY A 58 17.44 -4.36 2.23
N HIS A 59 17.64 -4.78 0.98
CA HIS A 59 16.82 -5.81 0.38
C HIS A 59 17.20 -7.20 0.92
N PRO A 60 16.25 -8.00 1.45
CA PRO A 60 16.53 -9.31 2.06
C PRO A 60 17.13 -10.32 1.07
N LEU A 61 16.81 -10.19 -0.22
CA LEU A 61 17.35 -11.04 -1.28
C LEU A 61 18.69 -10.54 -1.84
N GLU A 62 19.23 -9.44 -1.33
CA GLU A 62 20.55 -8.94 -1.68
C GLU A 62 21.50 -9.18 -0.49
N PRO A 63 22.35 -10.23 -0.54
CA PRO A 63 23.24 -10.57 0.57
C PRO A 63 24.19 -9.43 0.95
N ALA A 64 24.58 -8.57 0.01
CA ALA A 64 25.44 -7.43 0.31
C ALA A 64 24.70 -6.28 1.02
N ALA A 65 23.37 -6.25 0.99
CA ALA A 65 22.54 -5.16 1.52
C ALA A 65 21.87 -5.52 2.86
N GLN A 66 22.46 -6.43 3.64
CA GLN A 66 21.91 -6.87 4.94
C GLN A 66 22.25 -5.89 6.08
N TYR A 67 22.07 -4.58 5.86
CA TYR A 67 22.36 -3.52 6.82
C TYR A 67 21.36 -2.35 6.70
N ASN A 68 21.30 -1.47 7.69
CA ASN A 68 20.49 -0.25 7.62
C ASN A 68 21.20 0.82 6.77
N HIS A 69 20.53 1.32 5.74
CA HIS A 69 21.00 2.45 4.95
C HIS A 69 20.87 3.76 5.75
N GLU A 70 21.90 4.04 6.56
CA GLU A 70 22.02 5.26 7.35
C GLU A 70 22.76 6.36 6.57
N GLY A 71 22.35 7.62 6.73
CA GLY A 71 23.00 8.76 6.10
C GLY A 71 22.41 10.11 6.54
N PRO A 72 23.08 11.24 6.20
CA PRO A 72 22.56 12.57 6.51
C PRO A 72 21.13 12.76 5.99
N GLY A 73 20.24 13.21 6.87
CA GLY A 73 18.83 13.44 6.52
C GLY A 73 17.91 12.22 6.69
N ARG A 74 18.42 11.06 7.14
CA ARG A 74 17.57 9.86 7.36
C ARG A 74 16.46 10.05 8.39
N SER A 75 16.70 10.91 9.40
CA SER A 75 15.72 11.29 10.43
C SER A 75 14.77 12.41 9.99
N ARG A 76 14.89 12.92 8.75
CA ARG A 76 13.93 13.87 8.20
C ARG A 76 12.67 13.14 7.76
N PRO A 77 11.48 13.68 8.06
CA PRO A 77 10.23 13.07 7.62
C PRO A 77 10.07 13.05 6.09
N PRO A 78 9.31 12.09 5.54
CA PRO A 78 8.59 11.04 6.27
C PRO A 78 9.51 9.89 6.71
N ILE A 79 9.34 9.46 7.97
CA ILE A 79 9.97 8.29 8.56
C ILE A 79 9.06 7.08 8.32
N CYS A 80 9.47 6.24 7.39
CA CYS A 80 8.84 4.95 7.12
C CYS A 80 9.69 3.83 7.74
N PRO A 81 9.48 3.46 9.01
CA PRO A 81 10.28 2.40 9.64
C PRO A 81 9.79 1.00 9.27
N TRP A 82 8.66 0.90 8.58
CA TRP A 82 8.04 -0.33 8.12
C TRP A 82 7.80 -0.24 6.61
N ARG A 83 7.99 -1.35 5.92
CA ARG A 83 7.61 -1.55 4.53
C ARG A 83 6.81 -2.84 4.41
N ILE A 84 5.87 -2.83 3.49
CA ILE A 84 5.11 -4.01 3.08
C ILE A 84 5.69 -4.44 1.74
N GLU A 85 6.14 -5.68 1.67
CA GLU A 85 6.57 -6.31 0.43
C GLU A 85 5.51 -7.32 0.01
N VAL A 86 5.11 -7.28 -1.26
CA VAL A 86 4.17 -8.24 -1.83
C VAL A 86 4.84 -8.95 -3.00
N ALA A 87 4.78 -10.27 -3.01
CA ALA A 87 5.42 -11.11 -4.01
C ALA A 87 4.46 -12.15 -4.57
N ASP A 88 4.69 -12.53 -5.82
CA ASP A 88 4.08 -13.71 -6.41
C ASP A 88 5.00 -14.91 -6.18
N PRO A 89 4.57 -15.95 -5.45
CA PRO A 89 5.37 -17.15 -5.29
C PRO A 89 5.49 -17.95 -6.60
N ALA A 90 4.63 -17.71 -7.59
CA ALA A 90 4.68 -18.39 -8.87
C ALA A 90 5.84 -17.91 -9.75
N LYS A 91 6.48 -18.85 -10.44
CA LYS A 91 7.49 -18.54 -11.47
C LYS A 91 6.76 -18.31 -12.80
N GLY A 92 6.58 -17.04 -13.17
CA GLY A 92 5.93 -16.64 -14.42
C GLY A 92 6.68 -15.54 -15.15
N ALA A 93 6.46 -15.43 -16.46
CA ALA A 93 7.06 -14.36 -17.28
C ALA A 93 6.43 -12.98 -17.01
N ARG A 94 5.20 -12.95 -16.48
CA ARG A 94 4.49 -11.72 -16.13
C ARG A 94 3.48 -11.99 -15.01
N THR A 95 3.52 -11.14 -14.00
CA THR A 95 2.53 -11.10 -12.91
C THR A 95 1.80 -9.76 -12.94
N LEU A 96 0.48 -9.79 -12.71
CA LEU A 96 -0.32 -8.61 -12.48
C LEU A 96 -0.68 -8.54 -10.99
N PHE A 97 -0.42 -7.39 -10.39
CA PHE A 97 -0.80 -7.11 -9.01
C PHE A 97 -2.03 -6.20 -9.00
N LEU A 98 -2.98 -6.53 -8.12
CA LEU A 98 -4.13 -5.70 -7.84
C LEU A 98 -4.26 -5.55 -6.34
N HIS A 99 -4.08 -4.32 -5.86
CA HIS A 99 -4.20 -3.95 -4.47
C HIS A 99 -5.37 -2.99 -4.27
N VAL A 100 -6.05 -3.12 -3.15
CA VAL A 100 -6.99 -2.11 -2.65
C VAL A 100 -6.40 -1.54 -1.37
N LEU A 101 -6.07 -0.25 -1.42
CA LEU A 101 -5.67 0.54 -0.26
C LEU A 101 -6.86 1.41 0.15
N GLU A 102 -7.47 1.07 1.29
CA GLU A 102 -8.57 1.82 1.88
C GLU A 102 -8.04 2.68 3.03
N VAL A 103 -8.35 3.98 3.02
CA VAL A 103 -7.98 4.93 4.08
C VAL A 103 -9.26 5.47 4.69
N VAL A 104 -9.40 5.29 6.00
CA VAL A 104 -10.62 5.58 6.77
C VAL A 104 -10.28 6.27 8.09
N ASP A 105 -11.34 6.69 8.80
CA ASP A 105 -11.23 7.18 10.17
C ASP A 105 -10.58 6.14 11.11
N GLU A 106 -9.87 6.58 12.15
CA GLU A 106 -9.17 5.69 13.07
C GLU A 106 -10.08 4.70 13.81
N THR A 107 -11.35 5.07 14.00
CA THR A 107 -12.34 4.28 14.75
C THR A 107 -12.89 3.09 13.96
N VAL A 108 -12.73 3.09 12.63
CA VAL A 108 -13.14 1.96 11.78
C VAL A 108 -12.21 0.78 12.06
N VAL A 109 -12.76 -0.38 12.43
CA VAL A 109 -11.97 -1.56 12.81
C VAL A 109 -11.95 -2.66 11.76
N GLU A 110 -12.92 -2.66 10.85
CA GLU A 110 -13.07 -3.64 9.77
C GLU A 110 -13.09 -2.91 8.41
N PRO A 111 -12.40 -3.43 7.38
CA PRO A 111 -12.39 -2.82 6.05
C PRO A 111 -13.72 -3.04 5.32
N THR A 112 -13.94 -2.25 4.26
CA THR A 112 -15.01 -2.50 3.30
C THR A 112 -14.82 -3.88 2.65
N ASP A 113 -15.91 -4.62 2.40
CA ASP A 113 -15.80 -5.88 1.66
C ASP A 113 -15.35 -5.62 0.22
N VAL A 114 -14.43 -6.43 -0.27
CA VAL A 114 -13.82 -6.27 -1.59
C VAL A 114 -13.81 -7.60 -2.31
N LYS A 115 -14.42 -7.61 -3.49
CA LYS A 115 -14.51 -8.78 -4.37
C LYS A 115 -13.82 -8.50 -5.69
N PHE A 116 -12.92 -9.39 -6.08
CA PHE A 116 -12.39 -9.41 -7.45
C PHE A 116 -13.45 -9.90 -8.43
N VAL A 117 -13.57 -9.21 -9.57
CA VAL A 117 -14.46 -9.55 -10.68
C VAL A 117 -13.61 -9.79 -11.91
N ALA A 118 -13.52 -11.04 -12.34
CA ALA A 118 -12.77 -11.39 -13.54
C ALA A 118 -13.37 -10.71 -14.80
N PRO A 119 -12.55 -10.39 -15.82
CA PRO A 119 -11.10 -10.63 -15.89
C PRO A 119 -10.25 -9.53 -15.24
N ALA A 120 -10.78 -8.32 -15.06
CA ALA A 120 -10.03 -7.16 -14.59
C ALA A 120 -10.95 -6.15 -13.88
N GLY A 121 -11.52 -6.51 -12.75
CA GLY A 121 -12.45 -5.64 -12.02
C GLY A 121 -12.50 -5.91 -10.54
N LEU A 122 -13.12 -4.99 -9.82
CA LEU A 122 -13.40 -5.12 -8.40
C LEU A 122 -14.74 -4.47 -8.04
N ASP A 123 -15.43 -5.09 -7.10
CA ASP A 123 -16.59 -4.53 -6.42
C ASP A 123 -16.16 -4.23 -4.96
N LEU A 124 -16.36 -3.00 -4.51
CA LEU A 124 -16.09 -2.57 -3.13
C LEU A 124 -17.41 -2.20 -2.46
N GLY A 125 -17.86 -3.08 -1.56
CA GLY A 125 -19.20 -3.06 -1.00
C GLY A 125 -20.26 -2.91 -2.09
N ASP A 126 -21.33 -2.18 -1.77
CA ASP A 126 -22.40 -1.87 -2.73
C ASP A 126 -22.17 -0.56 -3.51
N ARG A 127 -21.07 0.14 -3.22
CA ARG A 127 -20.86 1.51 -3.68
C ARG A 127 -20.08 1.59 -4.98
N TRP A 128 -18.98 0.86 -5.08
CA TRP A 128 -18.04 1.04 -6.17
C TRP A 128 -17.91 -0.23 -7.00
N LYS A 129 -18.19 -0.11 -8.29
CA LYS A 129 -17.96 -1.17 -9.29
C LYS A 129 -16.90 -0.67 -10.25
N ILE A 130 -15.68 -1.15 -10.11
CA ILE A 130 -14.53 -0.70 -10.89
C ILE A 130 -14.17 -1.76 -11.92
N ARG A 131 -13.98 -1.38 -13.18
CA ARG A 131 -13.62 -2.29 -14.27
C ARG A 131 -12.45 -1.69 -15.03
N PHE A 132 -11.33 -2.38 -15.11
CA PHE A 132 -10.18 -1.98 -15.89
C PHE A 132 -10.25 -2.57 -17.30
N HIS A 133 -9.53 -1.98 -18.24
CA HIS A 133 -9.29 -2.62 -19.52
C HIS A 133 -8.35 -3.82 -19.32
N ALA A 134 -8.79 -5.01 -19.77
CA ALA A 134 -8.05 -6.26 -19.59
C ALA A 134 -6.95 -6.48 -20.65
N ASP A 135 -6.96 -5.66 -21.71
CA ASP A 135 -6.01 -5.73 -22.83
C ASP A 135 -4.67 -5.02 -22.56
N GLY A 136 -4.54 -4.38 -21.38
CA GLY A 136 -3.36 -3.63 -20.98
C GLY A 136 -3.38 -2.16 -21.37
N THR A 137 -4.44 -1.68 -22.03
CA THR A 137 -4.64 -0.24 -22.19
C THR A 137 -4.93 0.42 -20.84
N VAL A 138 -4.39 1.61 -20.62
CA VAL A 138 -4.63 2.35 -19.38
C VAL A 138 -6.07 2.87 -19.40
N GLY A 139 -6.85 2.55 -18.36
CA GLY A 139 -8.21 3.07 -18.20
C GLY A 139 -9.18 2.05 -17.63
N GLY A 140 -10.46 2.35 -17.79
CA GLY A 140 -11.56 1.56 -17.26
C GLY A 140 -12.77 2.41 -16.89
N THR A 141 -13.63 1.90 -16.01
CA THR A 141 -14.79 2.61 -15.49
C THR A 141 -14.94 2.45 -13.97
N VAL A 142 -15.62 3.42 -13.37
CA VAL A 142 -16.22 3.34 -12.04
C VAL A 142 -17.73 3.53 -12.22
N GLY A 143 -18.49 2.46 -12.01
CA GLY A 143 -19.88 2.39 -12.47
C GLY A 143 -19.93 2.59 -13.99
N THR A 144 -20.60 3.66 -14.42
CA THR A 144 -20.71 4.06 -15.83
C THR A 144 -19.72 5.15 -16.23
N THR A 145 -18.96 5.71 -15.28
CA THR A 145 -18.05 6.83 -15.53
C THR A 145 -16.68 6.31 -15.92
N ALA A 146 -16.11 6.82 -17.02
CA ALA A 146 -14.76 6.46 -17.44
C ALA A 146 -13.71 6.93 -16.41
N LEU A 147 -12.71 6.08 -16.14
CA LEU A 147 -11.53 6.45 -15.37
C LEU A 147 -10.69 7.45 -16.15
N SER A 148 -10.09 8.41 -15.45
CA SER A 148 -9.06 9.25 -16.07
C SER A 148 -7.86 8.39 -16.45
N THR A 149 -7.40 8.54 -17.68
CA THR A 149 -6.16 7.92 -18.19
C THR A 149 -4.95 8.84 -18.00
N THR A 150 -5.17 10.03 -17.43
CA THR A 150 -4.13 11.03 -17.16
C THR A 150 -4.10 11.38 -15.69
N VAL A 151 -2.89 11.45 -15.13
CA VAL A 151 -2.63 11.96 -13.78
C VAL A 151 -1.85 13.25 -13.93
N LYS A 152 -2.39 14.35 -13.44
CA LYS A 152 -1.67 15.64 -13.39
C LYS A 152 -0.93 15.73 -12.06
N SER A 153 0.34 15.35 -12.05
CA SER A 153 1.21 15.41 -10.86
C SER A 153 2.01 16.70 -10.74
N GLU A 154 1.89 17.61 -11.72
CA GLU A 154 2.58 18.89 -11.75
C GLU A 154 2.19 19.73 -10.51
N GLY A 155 3.18 20.10 -9.69
CA GLY A 155 2.98 20.93 -8.51
C GLY A 155 2.79 20.19 -7.17
N GLN A 156 2.79 18.86 -7.14
CA GLN A 156 2.67 18.09 -5.88
C GLN A 156 3.88 18.21 -4.93
N TYR A 157 5.05 18.65 -5.42
CA TYR A 157 6.28 18.77 -4.63
C TYR A 157 6.94 20.15 -4.79
N ARG A 158 6.16 21.23 -4.71
CA ARG A 158 6.68 22.61 -4.64
C ARG A 158 6.79 23.09 -3.21
#